data_AF-A0A965G1Y4-F1
#
_entry.id   AF-A0A965G1Y4-F1
#
_cell.length_a   1.000
_cell.length_b   1.000
_cell.length_c   1.000
_cell.angle_alpha   90.00
_cell.angle_beta   90.00
_cell.angle_gamma   90.00
#
_symmetry.space_group_name_H-M   'P 1'
#
loop_
_entity.id
_entity.type
_entity.pdbx_description
1 polymer ?
#
loop_
_entity_poly.entity_id
_entity_poly.type
_entity_poly.pdbx_seq_one_letter_code
_entity_poly.pdbx_strand_id
1 'polypeptide(L)'
;VLVDRLLASPHYGERMAQHWLDVTRYADSSGFANDYERGNAWRYRDYVVRSFNADKRYDQFVREQIAGDEIDPRNPEMVIAAGFLRMGPWELTSMEVPKIARQRFLDDVSNSVGETFLAHSLQCARCHDHKFDPIPTRDYYSLQAVFATTQLTERDTPFLEVENKQGFEEKKFLELSRDQHLKQLAMLDEVLLRNALRWFKEQKKDDAKWIAAVAAASKTSAKNKFGFSDIFTRARLRLKTQGLPENDYPPKLFGFTPEQYGMERVARKGLERLQWELDRYVPVALSVYDGRTPQMTSITAPFRMPKERMTEGDLEESCILTGGDPFGTGAKVKPGVLSILGAAQKTPIPDTIEGRRKAFAEWVASPENSLTTRAIVNRVWLWHFDQPIAGNPNNFGSTGKKPTHPELLDWLAANFVEKGWSFKDMHRVIMNSEAYRRSATYPDLKKLAEKDPSDTSYAVFKPRRLTAEELRDAMLTATGELNPTLGGIPNRPEINLEAALQPRQVMGTFAAAWTPNPLPSQRHRRSLYALKTRGQPDPQLEVFNAPTPDFSCERREASTVTPQVFSLFNGQNTRSRALALANRAIKETKNDDEAITRLFALVFSRSPRT
;
A
#
# COMPACT_ATOMS: atom_id res chain seq x y z
N VAL A 1 11.79 -31.33 12.67
CA VAL A 1 12.80 -30.46 13.33
C VAL A 1 12.16 -29.10 13.65
N LEU A 2 12.73 -28.25 14.52
CA LEU A 2 12.16 -26.92 14.87
C LEU A 2 11.86 -26.06 13.62
N VAL A 3 12.77 -26.05 12.66
CA VAL A 3 12.65 -25.29 11.40
C VAL A 3 11.38 -25.71 10.64
N ASP A 4 11.14 -27.02 10.46
CA ASP A 4 9.96 -27.50 9.74
C ASP A 4 8.66 -27.08 10.41
N ARG A 5 8.61 -27.12 11.75
CA ARG A 5 7.44 -26.67 12.52
C ARG A 5 7.15 -25.19 12.28
N LEU A 6 8.19 -24.34 12.25
CA LEU A 6 8.02 -22.90 12.02
C LEU A 6 7.61 -22.60 10.58
N LEU A 7 8.20 -23.28 9.58
CA LEU A 7 7.86 -23.12 8.16
C LEU A 7 6.48 -23.69 7.79
N ALA A 8 5.97 -24.63 8.58
CA ALA A 8 4.61 -25.17 8.44
C ALA A 8 3.54 -24.31 9.14
N SER A 9 3.94 -23.37 10.00
CA SER A 9 3.01 -22.47 10.68
C SER A 9 2.29 -21.57 9.66
N PRO A 10 0.97 -21.37 9.78
CA PRO A 10 0.26 -20.42 8.91
C PRO A 10 0.70 -18.95 9.12
N HIS A 11 1.40 -18.67 10.23
CA HIS A 11 1.98 -17.37 10.54
C HIS A 11 3.34 -17.12 9.86
N TYR A 12 3.90 -18.14 9.17
CA TYR A 12 5.09 -17.98 8.35
C TYR A 12 4.87 -16.94 7.24
N GLY A 13 3.76 -17.08 6.50
CA GLY A 13 3.42 -16.18 5.40
C GLY A 13 3.21 -14.75 5.86
N GLU A 14 2.66 -14.52 7.06
CA GLU A 14 2.54 -13.19 7.65
C GLU A 14 3.90 -12.56 7.95
N ARG A 15 4.85 -13.35 8.46
CA ARG A 15 6.20 -12.85 8.74
C ARG A 15 6.93 -12.47 7.46
N MET A 16 6.83 -13.31 6.43
CA MET A 16 7.42 -13.02 5.11
C MET A 16 6.72 -11.85 4.42
N ALA A 17 5.40 -11.77 4.53
CA ALA A 17 4.63 -10.67 3.97
C ALA A 17 5.03 -9.33 4.60
N GLN A 18 5.28 -9.26 5.91
CA GLN A 18 5.77 -8.03 6.54
C GLN A 18 7.00 -7.47 5.79
N HIS A 19 8.01 -8.32 5.55
CA HIS A 19 9.21 -7.92 4.83
C HIS A 19 8.92 -7.53 3.37
N TRP A 20 8.07 -8.28 2.69
CA TRP A 20 7.73 -7.99 1.30
C TRP A 20 6.92 -6.69 1.13
N LEU A 21 6.04 -6.38 2.09
CA LEU A 21 5.20 -5.19 2.06
C LEU A 21 5.99 -3.89 2.30
N ASP A 22 7.13 -3.99 2.99
CA ASP A 22 8.10 -2.90 3.10
C ASP A 22 8.73 -2.60 1.73
N VAL A 23 9.14 -3.63 0.99
CA VAL A 23 9.73 -3.49 -0.35
C VAL A 23 8.72 -2.94 -1.34
N THR A 24 7.47 -3.41 -1.27
CA THR A 24 6.42 -3.02 -2.20
C THR A 24 5.73 -1.72 -1.85
N ARG A 25 6.02 -1.10 -0.69
CA ARG A 25 5.45 0.20 -0.27
C ARG A 25 3.96 0.10 0.01
N TYR A 26 3.53 -0.99 0.63
CA TYR A 26 2.12 -1.23 0.89
C TYR A 26 1.54 -0.20 1.88
N ALA A 27 0.40 0.38 1.52
CA ALA A 27 -0.50 0.99 2.50
C ALA A 27 -1.96 0.96 2.03
N ASP A 28 -2.86 1.13 3.00
CA ASP A 28 -4.30 1.12 2.84
C ASP A 28 -4.87 2.48 2.42
N SER A 29 -4.04 3.47 2.11
CA SER A 29 -4.44 4.82 1.68
C SER A 29 -3.59 5.36 0.53
N SER A 30 -4.05 6.41 -0.15
CA SER A 30 -3.45 6.87 -1.42
C SER A 30 -2.25 7.80 -1.26
N GLY A 31 -2.12 8.48 -0.12
CA GLY A 31 -1.12 9.53 0.12
C GLY A 31 -1.57 10.92 -0.35
N PHE A 32 -0.62 11.86 -0.28
CA PHE A 32 -0.78 13.25 -0.70
C PHE A 32 -1.96 13.99 -0.05
N ALA A 33 -2.61 14.93 -0.76
CA ALA A 33 -3.49 15.93 -0.15
C ALA A 33 -4.86 15.38 0.28
N ASN A 34 -5.35 14.31 -0.34
CA ASN A 34 -6.64 13.71 0.02
C ASN A 34 -6.50 12.42 0.84
N ASP A 35 -5.39 11.69 0.68
CA ASP A 35 -5.09 10.44 1.36
C ASP A 35 -6.28 9.48 1.53
N TYR A 36 -7.10 9.32 0.48
CA TYR A 36 -8.27 8.45 0.51
C TYR A 36 -7.86 7.00 0.71
N GLU A 37 -8.66 6.26 1.50
CA GLU A 37 -8.47 4.82 1.71
C GLU A 37 -8.59 4.04 0.39
N ARG A 38 -7.69 3.08 0.20
CA ARG A 38 -7.69 2.12 -0.89
C ARG A 38 -8.46 0.88 -0.43
N GLY A 39 -9.77 0.92 -0.61
CA GLY A 39 -10.70 -0.08 -0.06
C GLY A 39 -10.25 -1.54 -0.24
N ASN A 40 -9.67 -1.90 -1.38
CA ASN A 40 -9.28 -3.29 -1.67
C ASN A 40 -7.78 -3.58 -1.62
N ALA A 41 -6.96 -2.66 -1.08
CA ALA A 41 -5.52 -2.91 -0.91
C ALA A 41 -5.25 -4.15 -0.04
N TRP A 42 -6.07 -4.39 0.99
CA TRP A 42 -5.92 -5.55 1.89
C TRP A 42 -5.91 -6.90 1.17
N ARG A 43 -6.56 -7.01 0.01
CA ARG A 43 -6.56 -8.24 -0.80
C ARG A 43 -5.16 -8.55 -1.32
N TYR A 44 -4.38 -7.53 -1.70
CA TYR A 44 -2.97 -7.67 -2.10
C TYR A 44 -2.11 -8.16 -0.94
N ARG A 45 -2.26 -7.56 0.25
CA ARG A 45 -1.56 -8.02 1.46
C ARG A 45 -1.83 -9.50 1.73
N ASP A 46 -3.08 -9.91 1.65
CA ASP A 46 -3.46 -11.30 1.91
C ASP A 46 -3.00 -12.25 0.79
N TYR A 47 -2.98 -11.81 -0.47
CA TYR A 47 -2.35 -12.54 -1.58
C TYR A 47 -0.88 -12.83 -1.29
N VAL A 48 -0.14 -11.85 -0.78
CA VAL A 48 1.28 -12.01 -0.40
C VAL A 48 1.42 -13.05 0.71
N VAL A 49 0.59 -12.96 1.76
CA VAL A 49 0.57 -13.95 2.86
C VAL A 49 0.30 -15.36 2.34
N ARG A 50 -0.74 -15.52 1.50
CA ARG A 50 -1.10 -16.82 0.91
C ARG A 50 0.01 -17.35 0.00
N SER A 51 0.63 -16.50 -0.80
CA SER A 51 1.71 -16.87 -1.72
C SER A 51 2.92 -17.45 -0.96
N PHE A 52 3.35 -16.82 0.14
CA PHE A 52 4.42 -17.36 0.97
C PHE A 52 4.01 -18.63 1.72
N ASN A 53 2.79 -18.69 2.27
CA ASN A 53 2.32 -19.89 2.97
C ASN A 53 2.26 -21.12 2.04
N ALA A 54 1.81 -20.92 0.79
CA ALA A 54 1.80 -21.93 -0.26
C ALA A 54 3.19 -22.23 -0.84
N ASP A 55 4.23 -21.51 -0.41
CA ASP A 55 5.58 -21.59 -0.95
C ASP A 55 5.59 -21.44 -2.48
N LYS A 56 4.80 -20.46 -2.96
CA LYS A 56 4.69 -20.14 -4.39
C LYS A 56 6.09 -19.86 -4.92
N ARG A 57 6.44 -20.54 -6.01
CA ARG A 57 7.72 -20.34 -6.69
C ARG A 57 7.92 -18.85 -6.97
N TYR A 58 9.09 -18.33 -6.60
CA TYR A 58 9.33 -16.89 -6.70
C TYR A 58 9.24 -16.37 -8.14
N ASP A 59 9.66 -17.15 -9.15
CA ASP A 59 9.51 -16.78 -10.56
C ASP A 59 8.03 -16.56 -10.94
N GLN A 60 7.14 -17.45 -10.49
CA GLN A 60 5.70 -17.29 -10.68
C GLN A 60 5.15 -16.10 -9.90
N PHE A 61 5.61 -15.90 -8.66
CA PHE A 61 5.23 -14.74 -7.86
C PHE A 61 5.61 -13.42 -8.56
N VAL A 62 6.81 -13.30 -9.13
CA VAL A 62 7.25 -12.15 -9.93
C VAL A 62 6.34 -11.93 -11.15
N ARG A 63 6.03 -13.00 -11.89
CA ARG A 63 5.13 -12.93 -13.06
C ARG A 63 3.77 -12.36 -12.73
N GLU A 64 3.17 -12.84 -11.65
CA GLU A 64 1.85 -12.39 -11.19
C GLU A 64 1.86 -10.92 -10.76
N GLN A 65 2.93 -10.45 -10.12
CA GLN A 65 3.07 -9.05 -9.67
C GLN A 65 3.13 -8.05 -10.84
N ILE A 66 3.85 -8.42 -11.91
CA ILE A 66 4.08 -7.54 -13.06
C ILE A 66 2.95 -7.65 -14.09
N ALA A 67 2.42 -8.86 -14.32
CA ALA A 67 1.56 -9.15 -15.46
C ALA A 67 0.44 -10.16 -15.15
N GLY A 68 0.08 -10.39 -13.89
CA GLY A 68 -0.91 -11.39 -13.53
C GLY A 68 -2.25 -11.23 -14.27
N ASP A 69 -2.72 -9.99 -14.42
CA ASP A 69 -3.95 -9.69 -15.16
C ASP A 69 -3.85 -9.89 -16.68
N GLU A 70 -2.64 -9.85 -17.26
CA GLU A 70 -2.38 -10.26 -18.67
C GLU A 70 -2.25 -11.79 -18.81
N ILE A 71 -1.70 -12.46 -17.80
CA ILE A 71 -1.43 -13.92 -17.84
C ILE A 71 -2.73 -14.71 -17.78
N ASP A 72 -3.58 -14.43 -16.78
CA ASP A 72 -4.92 -14.98 -16.69
C ASP A 72 -5.89 -13.97 -16.04
N PRO A 73 -6.60 -13.16 -16.83
CA PRO A 73 -7.52 -12.15 -16.31
C PRO A 73 -8.72 -12.73 -15.57
N ARG A 74 -8.95 -14.05 -15.63
CA ARG A 74 -10.05 -14.74 -14.96
C ARG A 74 -9.65 -15.27 -13.58
N ASN A 75 -8.35 -15.37 -13.30
CA ASN A 75 -7.86 -15.83 -12.01
C ASN A 75 -7.81 -14.66 -11.01
N PRO A 76 -8.64 -14.67 -9.95
CA PRO A 76 -8.67 -13.58 -8.99
C PRO A 76 -7.32 -13.30 -8.34
N GLU A 77 -6.52 -14.33 -8.03
CA GLU A 77 -5.21 -14.13 -7.40
C GLU A 77 -4.25 -13.38 -8.32
N MET A 78 -4.25 -13.69 -9.62
CA MET A 78 -3.37 -13.01 -10.57
C MET A 78 -3.78 -11.55 -10.81
N VAL A 79 -5.09 -11.28 -10.81
CA VAL A 79 -5.61 -9.91 -10.89
C VAL A 79 -5.26 -9.11 -9.63
N ILE A 80 -5.37 -9.72 -8.44
CA ILE A 80 -4.98 -9.10 -7.17
C ILE A 80 -3.47 -8.83 -7.14
N ALA A 81 -2.64 -9.77 -7.61
CA ALA A 81 -1.19 -9.65 -7.62
C ALA A 81 -0.70 -8.45 -8.44
N ALA A 82 -1.32 -8.18 -9.59
CA ALA A 82 -1.01 -7.02 -10.43
C ALA A 82 -1.25 -5.66 -9.72
N GLY A 83 -1.94 -5.68 -8.57
CA GLY A 83 -2.04 -4.54 -7.65
C GLY A 83 -0.71 -4.00 -7.14
N PHE A 84 0.39 -4.76 -7.23
CA PHE A 84 1.74 -4.28 -6.96
C PHE A 84 2.09 -2.99 -7.70
N LEU A 85 1.68 -2.87 -8.96
CA LEU A 85 1.92 -1.69 -9.80
C LEU A 85 1.13 -0.46 -9.31
N ARG A 86 0.34 -0.59 -8.25
CA ARG A 86 -0.44 0.49 -7.61
C ARG A 86 -0.03 0.79 -6.18
N MET A 87 1.05 0.17 -5.68
CA MET A 87 1.41 0.33 -4.27
C MET A 87 2.00 1.70 -3.95
N GLY A 88 2.71 2.35 -4.88
CA GLY A 88 3.22 3.71 -4.71
C GLY A 88 2.13 4.76 -4.44
N PRO A 89 2.46 5.91 -3.83
CA PRO A 89 1.49 6.97 -3.55
C PRO A 89 0.91 7.55 -4.85
N TRP A 90 -0.37 7.93 -4.82
CA TRP A 90 -1.08 8.46 -5.99
C TRP A 90 -1.95 9.65 -5.60
N GLU A 91 -1.75 10.78 -6.29
CA GLU A 91 -2.49 12.01 -6.04
C GLU A 91 -3.93 11.86 -6.59
N LEU A 92 -4.92 12.04 -5.72
CA LEU A 92 -6.34 11.99 -6.08
C LEU A 92 -6.97 13.38 -6.04
N THR A 93 -6.25 14.39 -6.51
CA THR A 93 -6.77 15.76 -6.67
C THR A 93 -7.06 16.03 -8.13
N SER A 94 -8.13 16.77 -8.40
CA SER A 94 -8.43 17.25 -9.76
C SER A 94 -7.66 18.53 -10.10
N MET A 95 -6.52 18.75 -9.44
CA MET A 95 -5.67 19.94 -9.60
C MET A 95 -4.39 19.63 -10.37
N GLU A 96 -3.96 18.37 -10.42
CA GLU A 96 -2.78 17.98 -11.18
C GLU A 96 -3.11 17.89 -12.68
N VAL A 97 -2.17 18.34 -13.53
CA VAL A 97 -2.30 18.21 -14.98
C VAL A 97 -2.25 16.72 -15.33
N PRO A 98 -3.24 16.16 -16.07
CA PRO A 98 -3.32 14.73 -16.34
C PRO A 98 -2.04 14.12 -16.94
N LYS A 99 -1.34 14.85 -17.81
CA LYS A 99 -0.07 14.41 -18.39
C LYS A 99 1.06 14.27 -17.35
N ILE A 100 1.11 15.17 -16.37
CA ILE A 100 2.09 15.10 -15.27
C ILE A 100 1.77 13.93 -14.35
N ALA A 101 0.49 13.76 -13.98
CA ALA A 101 0.03 12.63 -13.18
C ALA A 101 0.35 11.30 -13.87
N ARG A 102 0.09 11.21 -15.18
CA ARG A 102 0.42 10.03 -16.00
C ARG A 102 1.91 9.72 -15.97
N GLN A 103 2.76 10.72 -16.20
CA GLN A 103 4.21 10.52 -16.16
C GLN A 103 4.69 10.08 -14.77
N ARG A 104 4.13 10.64 -13.70
CA ARG A 104 4.47 10.25 -12.33
C ARG A 104 4.14 8.78 -12.07
N PHE A 105 3.01 8.29 -12.56
CA PHE A 105 2.67 6.85 -12.47
C PHE A 105 3.69 5.98 -13.22
N LEU A 106 4.05 6.36 -14.45
CA LEU A 106 5.00 5.61 -15.25
C LEU A 106 6.41 5.59 -14.62
N ASP A 107 6.85 6.73 -14.09
CA ASP A 107 8.10 6.85 -13.33
C ASP A 107 8.06 5.96 -12.08
N ASP A 108 6.96 6.00 -11.31
CA ASP A 108 6.78 5.21 -10.08
C ASP A 108 6.86 3.71 -10.35
N VAL A 109 6.09 3.22 -11.33
CA VAL A 109 6.05 1.79 -11.68
C VAL A 109 7.41 1.32 -12.19
N SER A 110 8.04 2.08 -13.09
CA SER A 110 9.34 1.75 -13.66
C SER A 110 10.40 1.64 -12.57
N ASN A 111 10.42 2.60 -11.63
CA ASN A 111 11.35 2.57 -10.51
C ASN A 111 11.05 1.43 -9.53
N SER A 112 9.78 1.22 -9.18
CA SER A 112 9.34 0.18 -8.25
C SER A 112 9.76 -1.21 -8.73
N VAL A 113 9.58 -1.48 -10.02
CA VAL A 113 9.98 -2.73 -10.66
C VAL A 113 11.50 -2.88 -10.69
N GLY A 114 12.22 -1.81 -11.06
CA GLY A 114 13.69 -1.77 -11.09
C GLY A 114 14.32 -2.07 -9.73
N GLU A 115 13.86 -1.39 -8.67
CA GLU A 115 14.38 -1.58 -7.31
C GLU A 115 14.01 -2.95 -6.74
N THR A 116 12.73 -3.35 -6.88
CA THR A 116 12.22 -4.58 -6.27
C THR A 116 12.85 -5.82 -6.91
N PHE A 117 12.83 -5.91 -8.25
CA PHE A 117 13.21 -7.14 -8.94
C PHE A 117 14.60 -7.09 -9.54
N LEU A 118 15.13 -5.92 -9.93
CA LEU A 118 16.44 -5.83 -10.58
C LEU A 118 17.53 -5.28 -9.65
N ALA A 119 17.19 -4.91 -8.42
CA ALA A 119 18.08 -4.23 -7.48
C ALA A 119 18.80 -3.06 -8.15
N HIS A 120 18.04 -2.22 -8.85
CA HIS A 120 18.58 -1.09 -9.58
C HIS A 120 17.69 0.14 -9.47
N SER A 121 18.24 1.24 -8.95
CA SER A 121 17.57 2.53 -8.90
C SER A 121 17.66 3.20 -10.27
N LEU A 122 16.52 3.45 -10.91
CA LEU A 122 16.51 3.95 -12.30
C LEU A 122 16.21 5.46 -12.38
N GLN A 123 15.89 6.12 -11.26
CA GLN A 123 15.40 7.51 -11.25
C GLN A 123 16.37 8.51 -11.89
N CYS A 124 17.69 8.37 -11.69
CA CYS A 124 18.65 9.29 -12.29
C CYS A 124 18.65 9.22 -13.82
N ALA A 125 18.41 8.02 -14.38
CA ALA A 125 18.37 7.77 -15.82
C ALA A 125 17.17 8.43 -16.53
N ARG A 126 16.24 9.03 -15.78
CA ARG A 126 15.10 9.76 -16.34
C ARG A 126 15.51 11.04 -17.07
N CYS A 127 16.47 11.77 -16.53
CA CYS A 127 16.81 13.11 -17.01
C CYS A 127 18.12 13.15 -17.81
N HIS A 128 19.05 12.24 -17.49
CA HIS A 128 20.36 12.11 -18.11
C HIS A 128 20.85 10.66 -17.93
N ASP A 129 21.88 10.25 -18.67
CA ASP A 129 22.46 8.91 -18.50
C ASP A 129 22.90 8.71 -17.06
N HIS A 130 22.66 7.51 -16.51
CA HIS A 130 22.85 7.29 -15.07
C HIS A 130 24.28 7.67 -14.65
N LYS A 131 24.40 8.47 -13.59
CA LYS A 131 25.65 9.14 -13.23
C LYS A 131 26.81 8.17 -12.99
N PHE A 132 26.51 6.99 -12.45
CA PHE A 132 27.53 6.03 -12.01
C PHE A 132 27.39 4.64 -12.65
N ASP A 133 26.23 4.35 -13.24
CA ASP A 133 25.94 3.03 -13.78
C ASP A 133 25.82 3.16 -15.30
N PRO A 134 26.21 2.13 -16.07
CA PRO A 134 26.15 2.15 -17.52
C PRO A 134 24.71 1.95 -18.02
N ILE A 135 23.81 2.83 -17.60
CA ILE A 135 22.40 2.84 -17.97
C ILE A 135 22.14 4.13 -18.74
N PRO A 136 22.06 4.04 -20.08
CA PRO A 136 21.62 5.16 -20.89
C PRO A 136 20.19 5.58 -20.53
N THR A 137 19.91 6.86 -20.71
CA THR A 137 18.56 7.44 -20.64
C THR A 137 17.57 6.65 -21.51
N ARG A 138 18.05 6.17 -22.66
CA ARG A 138 17.27 5.34 -23.58
C ARG A 138 16.78 4.04 -22.93
N ASP A 139 17.56 3.41 -22.07
CA ASP A 139 17.17 2.15 -21.41
C ASP A 139 16.06 2.40 -20.40
N TYR A 140 16.12 3.52 -19.66
CA TYR A 140 15.04 3.95 -18.76
C TYR A 140 13.72 4.08 -19.51
N TYR A 141 13.70 4.84 -20.61
CA TYR A 141 12.47 5.03 -21.38
C TYR A 141 12.04 3.76 -22.13
N SER A 142 12.97 2.88 -22.51
CA SER A 142 12.63 1.58 -23.12
C SER A 142 11.96 0.65 -22.10
N LEU A 143 12.43 0.64 -20.84
CA LEU A 143 11.77 -0.08 -19.75
C LEU A 143 10.42 0.56 -19.40
N GLN A 144 10.35 1.89 -19.30
CA GLN A 144 9.10 2.61 -19.06
C GLN A 144 8.04 2.33 -20.14
N ALA A 145 8.47 2.19 -21.40
CA ALA A 145 7.60 1.86 -22.53
C ALA A 145 6.88 0.50 -22.38
N VAL A 146 7.40 -0.42 -21.55
CA VAL A 146 6.70 -1.65 -21.16
C VAL A 146 5.38 -1.34 -20.46
N PHE A 147 5.36 -0.31 -19.61
CA PHE A 147 4.23 0.10 -18.78
C PHE A 147 3.42 1.26 -19.37
N ALA A 148 3.85 1.82 -20.51
CA ALA A 148 3.20 2.96 -21.16
C ALA A 148 1.73 2.69 -21.57
N THR A 149 1.34 1.43 -21.72
CA THR A 149 -0.05 1.03 -22.00
C THR A 149 -0.83 0.61 -20.75
N THR A 150 -0.18 0.57 -19.59
CA THR A 150 -0.80 0.12 -18.33
C THR A 150 -1.54 1.25 -17.64
N GLN A 151 -2.77 1.00 -17.21
CA GLN A 151 -3.68 1.96 -16.61
C GLN A 151 -4.19 1.49 -15.25
N LEU A 152 -4.41 2.43 -14.33
CA LEU A 152 -4.93 2.17 -12.99
C LEU A 152 -6.40 1.77 -13.03
N THR A 153 -6.79 0.71 -12.31
CA THR A 153 -8.21 0.34 -12.20
C THR A 153 -8.55 -0.51 -10.97
N GLU A 154 -9.80 -0.46 -10.54
CA GLU A 154 -10.40 -1.47 -9.69
C GLU A 154 -11.14 -2.46 -10.59
N ARG A 155 -10.74 -3.73 -10.54
CA ARG A 155 -11.31 -4.79 -11.40
C ARG A 155 -12.34 -5.58 -10.65
N ASP A 156 -13.49 -5.82 -11.26
CA ASP A 156 -14.45 -6.80 -10.77
C ASP A 156 -13.75 -8.15 -10.63
N THR A 157 -13.64 -8.62 -9.39
CA THR A 157 -12.82 -9.77 -9.00
C THR A 157 -13.52 -10.47 -7.85
N PRO A 158 -14.20 -11.60 -8.11
CA PRO A 158 -14.91 -12.36 -7.08
C PRO A 158 -14.06 -12.60 -5.84
N PHE A 159 -14.70 -12.63 -4.67
CA PHE A 159 -14.00 -13.07 -3.47
C PHE A 159 -13.63 -14.54 -3.60
N LEU A 160 -12.40 -14.89 -3.23
CA LEU A 160 -11.96 -16.27 -3.10
C LEU A 160 -12.69 -16.93 -1.92
N GLU A 161 -12.86 -18.25 -1.97
CA GLU A 161 -13.46 -19.01 -0.86
C GLU A 161 -12.62 -18.89 0.43
N VAL A 162 -11.30 -18.78 0.28
CA VAL A 162 -10.33 -18.66 1.38
C VAL A 162 -10.16 -17.23 1.90
N GLU A 163 -10.78 -16.22 1.26
CA GLU A 163 -10.67 -14.84 1.74
C GLU A 163 -11.49 -14.65 3.03
N ASN A 164 -10.83 -14.11 4.05
CA ASN A 164 -11.47 -13.82 5.31
C ASN A 164 -12.38 -12.59 5.20
N LYS A 165 -13.69 -12.79 5.38
CA LYS A 165 -14.71 -11.75 5.31
C LYS A 165 -15.19 -11.31 6.70
N GLN A 166 -14.51 -11.72 7.77
CA GLN A 166 -14.80 -11.22 9.11
C GLN A 166 -14.64 -9.70 9.16
N GLY A 167 -15.58 -9.01 9.79
CA GLY A 167 -15.63 -7.54 9.82
C GLY A 167 -16.49 -6.94 8.70
N PHE A 168 -17.01 -7.74 7.76
CA PHE A 168 -17.90 -7.21 6.71
C PHE A 168 -19.21 -6.63 7.26
N GLU A 169 -19.62 -7.08 8.44
CA GLU A 169 -20.74 -6.51 9.18
C GLU A 169 -20.52 -5.06 9.61
N GLU A 170 -19.28 -4.57 9.63
CA GLU A 170 -18.95 -3.17 9.94
C GLU A 170 -19.46 -2.21 8.85
N LYS A 171 -19.72 -2.70 7.64
CA LYS A 171 -20.31 -1.92 6.54
C LYS A 171 -21.59 -1.19 6.95
N LYS A 172 -22.40 -1.78 7.84
CA LYS A 172 -23.65 -1.17 8.34
C LYS A 172 -23.43 0.20 8.99
N PHE A 173 -22.27 0.41 9.64
CA PHE A 173 -21.94 1.68 10.28
C PHE A 173 -21.61 2.75 9.25
N LEU A 174 -20.90 2.39 8.18
CA LEU A 174 -20.62 3.29 7.06
C LEU A 174 -21.90 3.62 6.28
N GLU A 175 -22.80 2.65 6.10
CA GLU A 175 -24.11 2.86 5.48
C GLU A 175 -24.97 3.81 6.31
N LEU A 176 -24.96 3.67 7.65
CA LEU A 176 -25.63 4.61 8.54
C LEU A 176 -25.09 6.04 8.40
N SER A 177 -23.76 6.22 8.38
CA SER A 177 -23.14 7.53 8.16
C SER A 177 -23.47 8.11 6.77
N ARG A 178 -23.50 7.25 5.74
CA ARG A 178 -23.92 7.64 4.38
C ARG A 178 -25.35 8.16 4.39
N ASP A 179 -26.27 7.44 5.04
CA ASP A 179 -27.68 7.81 5.10
C ASP A 179 -27.90 9.11 5.92
N GLN A 180 -27.10 9.35 6.96
CA GLN A 180 -27.08 10.63 7.68
C GLN A 180 -26.64 11.79 6.78
N HIS A 181 -25.58 11.63 5.98
CA HIS A 181 -25.15 12.65 5.02
C HIS A 181 -26.19 12.90 3.93
N LEU A 182 -26.85 11.85 3.42
CA LEU A 182 -27.94 11.99 2.45
C LEU A 182 -29.12 12.80 3.02
N LYS A 183 -29.52 12.52 4.28
CA LYS A 183 -30.57 13.28 4.98
C LYS A 183 -30.18 14.74 5.19
N GLN A 184 -28.94 15.00 5.59
CA GLN A 184 -28.41 16.35 5.75
C GLN A 184 -28.50 17.14 4.44
N LEU A 185 -28.05 16.56 3.33
CA LEU A 185 -28.08 17.22 2.03
C LEU A 185 -29.50 17.47 1.54
N ALA A 186 -30.44 16.55 1.77
CA ALA A 186 -31.84 16.76 1.45
C ALA A 186 -32.44 17.94 2.25
N MET A 187 -32.17 18.01 3.56
CA MET A 187 -32.61 19.14 4.40
C MET A 187 -32.04 20.48 3.91
N LEU A 188 -30.77 20.50 3.50
CA LEU A 188 -30.10 21.70 2.99
C LEU A 188 -30.63 22.12 1.61
N ASP A 189 -31.01 21.18 0.74
CA ASP A 189 -31.68 21.45 -0.54
C ASP A 189 -33.04 22.15 -0.29
N GLU A 190 -33.82 21.69 0.70
CA GLU A 190 -35.08 22.36 1.10
C GLU A 190 -34.87 23.79 1.62
N VAL A 191 -33.77 24.06 2.32
CA VAL A 191 -33.40 25.43 2.73
C VAL A 191 -33.15 26.30 1.50
N LEU A 192 -32.39 25.80 0.52
CA LEU A 192 -32.11 26.53 -0.72
C LEU A 192 -33.39 26.81 -1.52
N LEU A 193 -34.30 25.83 -1.61
CA LEU A 193 -35.61 26.01 -2.27
C LEU A 193 -36.47 27.08 -1.58
N ARG A 194 -36.52 27.10 -0.24
CA ARG A 194 -37.23 28.14 0.52
C ARG A 194 -36.59 29.51 0.34
N ASN A 195 -35.26 29.58 0.37
CA ASN A 195 -34.53 30.81 0.13
C ASN A 195 -34.76 31.36 -1.28
N ALA A 196 -34.86 30.50 -2.29
CA ALA A 196 -35.21 30.90 -3.65
C ALA A 196 -36.57 31.59 -3.72
N LEU A 197 -37.60 31.05 -3.08
CA LEU A 197 -38.93 31.69 -3.04
C LEU A 197 -38.87 33.05 -2.32
N ARG A 198 -38.10 33.14 -1.23
CA ARG A 198 -37.85 34.41 -0.55
C ARG A 198 -37.16 35.42 -1.48
N TRP A 199 -36.17 34.98 -2.26
CA TRP A 199 -35.49 35.84 -3.23
C TRP A 199 -36.45 36.42 -4.27
N PHE A 200 -37.32 35.61 -4.88
CA PHE A 200 -38.31 36.11 -5.84
C PHE A 200 -39.22 37.17 -5.23
N LYS A 201 -39.66 36.94 -3.98
CA LYS A 201 -40.48 37.90 -3.23
C LYS A 201 -39.74 39.21 -2.97
N GLU A 202 -38.48 39.15 -2.53
CA GLU A 202 -37.65 40.33 -2.24
C GLU A 202 -37.30 41.12 -3.50
N GLN A 203 -37.04 40.43 -4.61
CA GLN A 203 -36.74 41.05 -5.91
C GLN A 203 -37.99 41.48 -6.69
N LYS A 204 -39.18 41.17 -6.19
CA LYS A 204 -40.47 41.42 -6.86
C LYS A 204 -40.52 40.82 -8.27
N LYS A 205 -40.02 39.59 -8.43
CA LYS A 205 -39.97 38.85 -9.70
C LYS A 205 -40.99 37.71 -9.72
N ASP A 206 -41.43 37.34 -10.93
CA ASP A 206 -42.30 36.18 -11.15
C ASP A 206 -41.54 34.86 -10.91
N ASP A 207 -42.10 33.99 -10.06
CA ASP A 207 -41.54 32.69 -9.71
C ASP A 207 -42.18 31.51 -10.48
N ALA A 208 -43.14 31.76 -11.39
CA ALA A 208 -43.84 30.70 -12.11
C ALA A 208 -42.88 29.78 -12.89
N LYS A 209 -41.88 30.35 -13.57
CA LYS A 209 -40.85 29.58 -14.28
C LYS A 209 -39.98 28.75 -13.32
N TRP A 210 -39.68 29.29 -12.14
CA TRP A 210 -38.94 28.57 -11.09
C TRP A 210 -39.75 27.42 -10.51
N ILE A 211 -41.01 27.65 -10.15
CA ILE A 211 -41.91 26.60 -9.65
C ILE A 211 -42.06 25.48 -10.68
N ALA A 212 -42.24 25.82 -11.96
CA ALA A 212 -42.28 24.83 -13.04
C ALA A 212 -40.96 24.04 -13.16
N ALA A 213 -39.81 24.71 -13.03
CA ALA A 213 -38.49 24.06 -13.06
C ALA A 213 -38.26 23.13 -11.85
N VAL A 214 -38.67 23.54 -10.65
CA VAL A 214 -38.63 22.73 -9.42
C VAL A 214 -39.55 21.52 -9.55
N ALA A 215 -40.78 21.68 -10.05
CA ALA A 215 -41.71 20.58 -10.29
C ALA A 215 -41.15 19.57 -11.29
N ALA A 216 -40.51 20.04 -12.38
CA ALA A 216 -39.84 19.17 -13.34
C ALA A 216 -38.64 18.44 -12.73
N ALA A 217 -37.82 19.13 -11.92
CA ALA A 217 -36.68 18.52 -11.23
C ALA A 217 -37.13 17.48 -10.19
N SER A 218 -38.27 17.71 -9.52
CA SER A 218 -38.84 16.81 -8.51
C SER A 218 -39.46 15.54 -9.10
N LYS A 219 -40.06 15.63 -10.30
CA LYS A 219 -40.60 14.47 -11.04
C LYS A 219 -39.52 13.50 -11.53
N THR A 220 -38.27 13.96 -11.57
CA THR A 220 -37.16 13.14 -12.04
C THR A 220 -36.57 12.34 -10.88
N SER A 221 -36.80 11.03 -10.87
CA SER A 221 -36.21 10.10 -9.89
C SER A 221 -34.68 9.97 -9.99
N ALA A 222 -34.07 10.58 -11.01
CA ALA A 222 -32.63 10.65 -11.18
C ALA A 222 -31.98 11.39 -10.01
N LYS A 223 -31.36 10.62 -9.11
CA LYS A 223 -30.41 11.13 -8.14
C LYS A 223 -29.17 11.63 -8.87
N ASN A 224 -28.47 12.62 -8.31
CA ASN A 224 -27.17 13.00 -8.84
C ASN A 224 -26.15 11.85 -8.64
N LYS A 225 -24.91 12.04 -9.11
CA LYS A 225 -23.84 11.03 -8.99
C LYS A 225 -23.53 10.58 -7.55
N PHE A 226 -24.00 11.31 -6.54
CA PHE A 226 -23.82 11.03 -5.12
C PHE A 226 -25.06 10.42 -4.45
N GLY A 227 -26.13 10.14 -5.21
CA GLY A 227 -27.31 9.48 -4.69
C GLY A 227 -28.28 10.37 -3.90
N PHE A 228 -28.10 11.70 -3.90
CA PHE A 228 -29.03 12.64 -3.27
C PHE A 228 -29.85 13.45 -4.29
N SER A 229 -30.98 13.97 -3.83
CA SER A 229 -31.83 14.86 -4.58
C SER A 229 -31.26 16.27 -4.54
N ASP A 230 -30.80 16.77 -5.68
CA ASP A 230 -30.27 18.13 -5.85
C ASP A 230 -31.28 18.93 -6.70
N ILE A 231 -32.45 19.19 -6.12
CA ILE A 231 -33.59 19.79 -6.84
C ILE A 231 -33.26 21.23 -7.17
N PHE A 232 -32.70 21.97 -6.22
CA PHE A 232 -32.36 23.38 -6.40
C PHE A 232 -31.38 23.56 -7.56
N THR A 233 -30.26 22.82 -7.58
CA THR A 233 -29.26 22.97 -8.64
C THR A 233 -29.82 22.55 -10.01
N ARG A 234 -30.61 21.48 -10.07
CA ARG A 234 -31.25 21.03 -11.33
C ARG A 234 -32.27 22.05 -11.85
N ALA A 235 -33.09 22.63 -10.97
CA ALA A 235 -34.04 23.67 -11.35
C ALA A 235 -33.31 24.90 -11.89
N ARG A 236 -32.24 25.34 -11.21
CA ARG A 236 -31.39 26.45 -11.66
C ARG A 236 -30.71 26.16 -13.01
N LEU A 237 -30.14 24.97 -13.17
CA LEU A 237 -29.51 24.55 -14.43
C LEU A 237 -30.52 24.54 -15.57
N ARG A 238 -31.76 24.06 -15.33
CA ARG A 238 -32.82 24.03 -16.32
C ARG A 238 -33.16 25.45 -16.81
N LEU A 239 -33.32 26.41 -15.90
CA LEU A 239 -33.58 27.81 -16.28
C LEU A 239 -32.43 28.40 -17.09
N LYS A 240 -31.18 28.12 -16.68
CA LYS A 240 -29.98 28.53 -17.44
C LYS A 240 -29.96 27.93 -18.86
N THR A 241 -30.25 26.64 -19.01
CA THR A 241 -30.31 25.96 -20.32
C THR A 241 -31.46 26.48 -21.19
N GLN A 242 -32.54 26.97 -20.59
CA GLN A 242 -33.64 27.66 -21.29
C GLN A 242 -33.29 29.10 -21.71
N GLY A 243 -32.08 29.57 -21.44
CA GLY A 243 -31.61 30.89 -21.84
C GLY A 243 -32.13 32.03 -20.96
N LEU A 244 -32.66 31.74 -19.76
CA LEU A 244 -32.98 32.82 -18.82
C LEU A 244 -31.70 33.55 -18.39
N PRO A 245 -31.69 34.89 -18.36
CA PRO A 245 -30.59 35.66 -17.79
C PRO A 245 -30.32 35.26 -16.34
N GLU A 246 -29.05 35.27 -15.92
CA GLU A 246 -28.67 34.86 -14.55
C GLU A 246 -29.27 35.74 -13.46
N ASN A 247 -29.64 36.98 -13.81
CA ASN A 247 -30.33 37.89 -12.91
C ASN A 247 -31.81 37.51 -12.69
N ASP A 248 -32.41 36.65 -13.52
CA ASP A 248 -33.84 36.31 -13.51
C ASP A 248 -34.17 34.99 -12.83
N TYR A 249 -33.20 34.39 -12.13
CA TYR A 249 -33.42 33.26 -11.25
C TYR A 249 -32.53 33.33 -10.00
N PRO A 250 -32.83 32.56 -8.94
CA PRO A 250 -32.17 32.71 -7.65
C PRO A 250 -30.64 32.47 -7.70
N PRO A 251 -29.84 33.33 -7.04
CA PRO A 251 -28.42 33.07 -6.83
C PRO A 251 -28.19 31.77 -6.03
N LYS A 252 -27.09 31.08 -6.32
CA LYS A 252 -26.85 29.71 -5.82
C LYS A 252 -26.88 29.57 -4.29
N LEU A 253 -26.39 30.58 -3.57
CA LEU A 253 -26.24 30.55 -2.11
C LEU A 253 -27.05 31.67 -1.44
N PHE A 254 -28.08 32.20 -2.11
CA PHE A 254 -28.89 33.26 -1.54
C PHE A 254 -29.49 32.79 -0.21
N GLY A 255 -29.26 33.56 0.87
CA GLY A 255 -29.77 33.24 2.19
C GLY A 255 -29.18 31.98 2.85
N PHE A 256 -28.15 31.37 2.27
CA PHE A 256 -27.51 30.17 2.79
C PHE A 256 -26.39 30.57 3.75
N THR A 257 -26.51 30.20 5.02
CA THR A 257 -25.58 30.68 6.05
C THR A 257 -24.21 30.00 5.93
N PRO A 258 -23.14 30.60 6.49
CA PRO A 258 -21.82 29.95 6.55
C PRO A 258 -21.86 28.56 7.20
N GLU A 259 -22.66 28.37 8.25
CA GLU A 259 -22.82 27.09 8.94
C GLU A 259 -23.49 26.04 8.03
N GLN A 260 -24.56 26.43 7.34
CA GLN A 260 -25.26 25.55 6.38
C GLN A 260 -24.35 25.16 5.22
N TYR A 261 -23.52 26.10 4.75
CA TYR A 261 -22.49 25.85 3.76
C TYR A 261 -21.43 24.87 4.26
N GLY A 262 -20.96 25.02 5.51
CA GLY A 262 -20.06 24.06 6.15
C GLY A 262 -20.69 22.66 6.23
N MET A 263 -21.95 22.57 6.66
CA MET A 263 -22.70 21.31 6.76
C MET A 263 -22.88 20.62 5.40
N GLU A 264 -23.19 21.39 4.33
CA GLU A 264 -23.25 20.87 2.96
C GLU A 264 -21.91 20.28 2.55
N ARG A 265 -20.82 21.05 2.76
CA ARG A 265 -19.48 20.65 2.34
C ARG A 265 -19.03 19.38 3.04
N VAL A 266 -19.23 19.30 4.36
CA VAL A 266 -18.93 18.11 5.16
C VAL A 266 -19.74 16.92 4.69
N ALA A 267 -21.05 17.07 4.46
CA ALA A 267 -21.89 15.94 4.04
C ALA A 267 -21.54 15.45 2.62
N ARG A 268 -21.39 16.36 1.66
CA ARG A 268 -21.04 16.00 0.27
C ARG A 268 -19.66 15.35 0.18
N LYS A 269 -18.66 15.89 0.88
CA LYS A 269 -17.31 15.30 0.94
C LYS A 269 -17.28 14.00 1.75
N GLY A 270 -18.13 13.88 2.77
CA GLY A 270 -18.35 12.64 3.50
C GLY A 270 -18.84 11.52 2.59
N LEU A 271 -19.81 11.79 1.70
CA LEU A 271 -20.26 10.81 0.69
C LEU A 271 -19.15 10.41 -0.28
N GLU A 272 -18.36 11.38 -0.78
CA GLU A 272 -17.20 11.10 -1.64
C GLU A 272 -16.24 10.12 -0.95
N ARG A 273 -15.86 10.38 0.31
CA ARG A 273 -14.94 9.52 1.08
C ARG A 273 -15.54 8.15 1.40
N LEU A 274 -16.79 8.10 1.84
CA LEU A 274 -17.47 6.84 2.17
C LEU A 274 -17.55 5.88 0.97
N GLN A 275 -17.58 6.40 -0.26
CA GLN A 275 -17.53 5.55 -1.46
C GLN A 275 -16.23 4.71 -1.52
N TRP A 276 -15.08 5.31 -1.19
CA TRP A 276 -13.80 4.60 -1.15
C TRP A 276 -13.70 3.63 0.02
N GLU A 277 -14.28 4.00 1.17
CA GLU A 277 -14.30 3.12 2.35
C GLU A 277 -15.19 1.90 2.13
N LEU A 278 -16.37 2.09 1.54
CA LEU A 278 -17.33 1.03 1.22
C LEU A 278 -16.81 0.05 0.17
N ASP A 279 -15.86 0.47 -0.68
CA ASP A 279 -15.30 -0.37 -1.73
C ASP A 279 -14.60 -1.64 -1.15
N ARG A 280 -14.16 -1.63 0.12
CA ARG A 280 -13.53 -2.81 0.75
C ARG A 280 -14.46 -4.01 0.92
N TYR A 281 -15.77 -3.79 0.83
CA TYR A 281 -16.80 -4.82 1.05
C TYR A 281 -17.39 -5.38 -0.24
N VAL A 282 -16.92 -4.92 -1.41
CA VAL A 282 -17.39 -5.40 -2.71
C VAL A 282 -16.30 -6.23 -3.39
N PRO A 283 -16.66 -7.20 -4.26
CA PRO A 283 -15.71 -8.11 -4.88
C PRO A 283 -14.96 -7.41 -6.02
N VAL A 284 -14.07 -6.47 -5.68
CA VAL A 284 -13.19 -5.79 -6.63
C VAL A 284 -11.74 -5.85 -6.14
N ALA A 285 -10.79 -5.76 -7.05
CA ALA A 285 -9.36 -5.79 -6.75
C ALA A 285 -8.69 -4.49 -7.21
N LEU A 286 -7.87 -3.92 -6.33
CA LEU A 286 -6.96 -2.83 -6.67
C LEU A 286 -5.91 -3.37 -7.66
N SER A 287 -6.06 -3.08 -8.96
CA SER A 287 -5.28 -3.74 -10.03
C SER A 287 -5.03 -2.80 -11.22
N VAL A 288 -4.52 -3.32 -12.33
CA VAL A 288 -4.29 -2.55 -13.56
C VAL A 288 -4.95 -3.22 -14.77
N TYR A 289 -4.93 -2.54 -15.91
CA TYR A 289 -5.26 -3.11 -17.22
C TYR A 289 -4.41 -2.47 -18.29
N ASP A 290 -4.24 -3.14 -19.43
CA ASP A 290 -3.60 -2.52 -20.60
C ASP A 290 -4.64 -1.93 -21.54
N GLY A 291 -4.34 -0.74 -22.05
CA GLY A 291 -5.24 -0.01 -22.91
C GLY A 291 -4.69 1.37 -23.25
N ARG A 292 -5.47 2.09 -24.04
CA ARG A 292 -5.23 3.50 -24.33
C ARG A 292 -5.46 4.35 -23.08
N THR A 293 -4.70 5.45 -22.95
CA THR A 293 -4.86 6.40 -21.85
C THR A 293 -6.21 7.11 -21.99
N PRO A 294 -7.13 6.95 -21.03
CA PRO A 294 -8.44 7.60 -21.10
C PRO A 294 -8.31 9.12 -20.90
N GLN A 295 -9.12 9.90 -21.62
CA GLN A 295 -9.20 11.34 -21.38
C GLN A 295 -9.92 11.62 -20.07
N MET A 296 -9.19 12.07 -19.06
CA MET A 296 -9.72 12.34 -17.72
C MET A 296 -9.48 13.78 -17.30
N THR A 297 -10.53 14.44 -16.81
CA THR A 297 -10.47 15.81 -16.29
C THR A 297 -10.49 15.86 -14.76
N SER A 298 -10.95 14.80 -14.09
CA SER A 298 -11.01 14.71 -12.63
C SER A 298 -11.19 13.27 -12.15
N ILE A 299 -10.67 12.97 -10.96
CA ILE A 299 -10.86 11.67 -10.29
C ILE A 299 -11.70 11.91 -9.04
N THR A 300 -12.94 11.41 -9.04
CA THR A 300 -13.87 11.59 -7.91
C THR A 300 -14.42 10.28 -7.35
N ALA A 301 -14.02 9.15 -7.94
CA ALA A 301 -14.40 7.80 -7.54
C ALA A 301 -13.29 6.81 -7.94
N PRO A 302 -13.27 5.59 -7.37
CA PRO A 302 -12.36 4.55 -7.80
C PRO A 302 -12.53 4.26 -9.31
N PHE A 303 -11.41 4.09 -10.02
CA PHE A 303 -11.42 3.82 -11.46
C PHE A 303 -12.00 2.45 -11.76
N ARG A 304 -12.93 2.32 -12.70
CA ARG A 304 -13.36 1.02 -13.24
C ARG A 304 -12.86 0.88 -14.67
N MET A 305 -12.57 -0.35 -15.08
CA MET A 305 -12.00 -0.63 -16.39
C MET A 305 -12.99 -0.25 -17.50
N PRO A 306 -12.64 0.65 -18.44
CA PRO A 306 -13.51 1.00 -19.56
C PRO A 306 -13.75 -0.20 -20.49
N LYS A 307 -14.95 -0.30 -21.06
CA LYS A 307 -15.28 -1.36 -22.05
C LYS A 307 -14.48 -1.20 -23.34
N GLU A 308 -14.29 0.04 -23.79
CA GLU A 308 -13.64 0.38 -25.06
C GLU A 308 -12.14 0.72 -24.89
N ARG A 309 -11.49 0.12 -23.87
CA ARG A 309 -10.09 0.38 -23.49
C ARG A 309 -9.05 0.23 -24.62
N MET A 310 -9.38 -0.50 -25.68
CA MET A 310 -8.48 -0.76 -26.82
C MET A 310 -8.65 0.24 -27.96
N THR A 311 -9.79 0.93 -28.02
CA THR A 311 -10.21 1.76 -29.15
C THR A 311 -10.35 3.23 -28.79
N GLU A 312 -10.85 3.54 -27.59
CA GLU A 312 -11.02 4.92 -27.11
C GLU A 312 -9.85 5.38 -26.25
N GLY A 313 -9.47 6.66 -26.37
CA GLY A 313 -8.35 7.26 -25.64
C GLY A 313 -7.09 7.42 -26.50
N ASP A 314 -6.01 7.87 -25.87
CA ASP A 314 -4.75 8.14 -26.54
C ASP A 314 -3.79 6.94 -26.42
N LEU A 315 -3.13 6.58 -27.52
CA LEU A 315 -2.04 5.61 -27.50
C LEU A 315 -0.73 6.40 -27.54
N GLU A 316 -0.22 6.70 -26.35
CA GLU A 316 0.99 7.51 -26.18
C GLU A 316 2.19 6.87 -26.89
N GLU A 317 2.86 7.66 -27.72
CA GLU A 317 4.13 7.25 -28.32
C GLU A 317 5.24 7.33 -27.26
N SER A 318 5.93 6.22 -27.03
CA SER A 318 7.01 6.17 -26.05
C SER A 318 8.25 6.88 -26.60
N CYS A 319 8.66 7.95 -25.94
CA CYS A 319 9.80 8.79 -26.32
C CYS A 319 10.69 9.07 -25.12
N ILE A 320 11.96 9.37 -25.38
CA ILE A 320 12.86 9.95 -24.37
C ILE A 320 12.33 11.34 -24.04
N LEU A 321 12.08 11.63 -22.76
CA LEU A 321 11.70 12.97 -22.34
C LEU A 321 12.93 13.82 -22.03
N THR A 322 13.07 14.96 -22.70
CA THR A 322 14.24 15.85 -22.56
C THR A 322 14.29 16.41 -21.14
N GLY A 323 15.33 16.08 -20.39
CA GLY A 323 15.45 16.46 -18.98
C GLY A 323 14.38 15.86 -18.07
N GLY A 324 13.64 14.83 -18.53
CA GLY A 324 12.51 14.26 -17.80
C GLY A 324 11.22 15.08 -17.84
N ASP A 325 11.13 16.11 -18.69
CA ASP A 325 9.92 16.93 -18.82
C ASP A 325 8.83 16.18 -19.61
N PRO A 326 7.63 15.92 -19.04
CA PRO A 326 6.50 15.30 -19.75
C PRO A 326 6.09 16.00 -21.05
N PHE A 327 6.46 17.27 -21.23
CA PHE A 327 6.17 18.05 -22.44
C PHE A 327 7.34 18.09 -23.42
N GLY A 328 8.56 17.75 -22.99
CA GLY A 328 9.76 17.72 -23.82
C GLY A 328 9.92 16.39 -24.53
N THR A 329 9.42 16.25 -25.76
CA THR A 329 9.52 14.99 -26.52
C THR A 329 10.83 14.90 -27.29
N GLY A 330 11.60 13.84 -27.06
CA GLY A 330 12.84 13.52 -27.76
C GLY A 330 12.71 12.31 -28.69
N ALA A 331 13.77 11.51 -28.78
CA ALA A 331 13.82 10.35 -29.67
C ALA A 331 12.84 9.25 -29.26
N LYS A 332 12.21 8.60 -30.26
CA LYS A 332 11.30 7.47 -30.03
C LYS A 332 12.04 6.25 -29.48
N VAL A 333 11.37 5.52 -28.59
CA VAL A 333 11.86 4.26 -28.02
C VAL A 333 10.82 3.16 -28.17
N LYS A 334 11.29 1.91 -28.06
CA LYS A 334 10.45 0.74 -28.04
C LYS A 334 10.48 0.10 -26.65
N PRO A 335 9.42 -0.61 -26.22
CA PRO A 335 9.45 -1.48 -25.06
C PRO A 335 10.69 -2.38 -25.06
N GLY A 336 11.44 -2.37 -23.96
CA GLY A 336 12.72 -3.04 -23.87
C GLY A 336 13.16 -3.29 -22.43
N VAL A 337 14.33 -3.90 -22.29
CA VAL A 337 15.00 -4.15 -21.00
C VAL A 337 16.28 -3.31 -20.91
N LEU A 338 16.96 -3.36 -19.77
CA LEU A 338 18.26 -2.72 -19.61
C LEU A 338 19.29 -3.35 -20.57
N SER A 339 19.95 -2.54 -21.39
CA SER A 339 20.88 -2.99 -22.44
C SER A 339 22.06 -3.78 -21.88
N ILE A 340 22.54 -3.44 -20.68
CA ILE A 340 23.57 -4.19 -19.95
C ILE A 340 23.16 -5.64 -19.63
N LEU A 341 21.86 -5.92 -19.57
CA LEU A 341 21.28 -7.24 -19.36
C LEU A 341 20.68 -7.84 -20.63
N GLY A 342 20.89 -7.20 -21.79
CA GLY A 342 20.27 -7.58 -23.06
C GLY A 342 20.61 -9.01 -23.50
N ALA A 343 21.76 -9.55 -23.09
CA ALA A 343 22.13 -10.94 -23.35
C ALA A 343 21.17 -11.96 -22.71
N ALA A 344 20.46 -11.60 -21.63
CA ALA A 344 19.45 -12.43 -20.99
C ALA A 344 18.08 -12.33 -21.68
N GLN A 345 17.88 -11.36 -22.58
CA GLN A 345 16.62 -11.19 -23.32
C GLN A 345 16.57 -12.12 -24.54
N LYS A 346 15.96 -13.30 -24.35
CA LYS A 346 15.77 -14.27 -25.45
C LYS A 346 14.59 -13.93 -26.37
N THR A 347 13.55 -13.28 -25.81
CA THR A 347 12.33 -12.93 -26.55
C THR A 347 12.15 -11.41 -26.57
N PRO A 348 11.92 -10.80 -27.74
CA PRO A 348 11.65 -9.37 -27.82
C PRO A 348 10.34 -9.03 -27.11
N ILE A 349 10.31 -7.87 -26.45
CA ILE A 349 9.06 -7.34 -25.88
C ILE A 349 8.24 -6.77 -27.05
N PRO A 350 6.96 -7.14 -27.19
CA PRO A 350 6.16 -6.70 -28.32
C PRO A 350 5.84 -5.20 -28.24
N ASP A 351 5.63 -4.56 -29.40
CA ASP A 351 5.20 -3.15 -29.46
C ASP A 351 3.66 -3.00 -29.35
N THR A 352 2.90 -4.10 -29.20
CA THR A 352 1.44 -4.13 -29.08
C THR A 352 0.94 -3.54 -27.76
N ILE A 353 -0.36 -3.23 -27.65
CA ILE A 353 -0.94 -2.70 -26.40
C ILE A 353 -0.84 -3.72 -25.26
N GLU A 354 -1.24 -4.96 -25.54
CA GLU A 354 -1.19 -6.08 -24.61
C GLU A 354 0.06 -6.94 -24.86
N GLY A 355 0.51 -7.67 -23.84
CA GLY A 355 1.63 -8.61 -23.93
C GLY A 355 2.98 -8.00 -23.59
N ARG A 356 3.09 -6.68 -23.44
CA ARG A 356 4.32 -5.99 -23.03
C ARG A 356 4.76 -6.43 -21.65
N ARG A 357 3.86 -6.33 -20.66
CA ARG A 357 4.19 -6.67 -19.27
C ARG A 357 4.40 -8.16 -19.14
N LYS A 358 3.60 -9.01 -19.79
CA LYS A 358 3.82 -10.46 -19.78
C LYS A 358 5.20 -10.84 -20.30
N ALA A 359 5.61 -10.33 -21.47
CA ALA A 359 6.93 -10.62 -22.02
C ALA A 359 8.07 -10.11 -21.12
N PHE A 360 7.91 -8.91 -20.57
CA PHE A 360 8.87 -8.35 -19.62
C PHE A 360 8.93 -9.17 -18.31
N ALA A 361 7.79 -9.61 -17.78
CA ALA A 361 7.70 -10.43 -16.58
C ALA A 361 8.40 -11.78 -16.74
N GLU A 362 8.27 -12.41 -17.92
CA GLU A 362 9.03 -13.63 -18.24
C GLU A 362 10.55 -13.39 -18.23
N TRP A 363 11.01 -12.25 -18.74
CA TRP A 363 12.42 -11.90 -18.69
C TRP A 363 12.92 -11.61 -17.27
N VAL A 364 12.14 -10.89 -16.45
CA VAL A 364 12.50 -10.65 -15.04
C VAL A 364 12.57 -11.98 -14.28
N ALA A 365 11.62 -12.88 -14.51
CA ALA A 365 11.51 -14.18 -13.86
C ALA A 365 12.35 -15.30 -14.53
N SER A 366 13.22 -14.96 -15.47
CA SER A 366 14.06 -15.94 -16.17
C SER A 366 15.16 -16.46 -15.25
N PRO A 367 15.48 -17.77 -15.25
CA PRO A 367 16.61 -18.31 -14.48
C PRO A 367 17.97 -17.75 -14.95
N GLU A 368 18.07 -17.26 -16.18
CA GLU A 368 19.25 -16.58 -16.72
C GLU A 368 19.38 -15.12 -16.27
N ASN A 369 18.33 -14.55 -15.66
CA ASN A 369 18.39 -13.21 -15.09
C ASN A 369 18.93 -13.27 -13.66
N SER A 370 20.25 -13.13 -13.52
CA SER A 370 20.93 -13.24 -12.24
C SER A 370 20.64 -12.09 -11.27
N LEU A 371 20.18 -10.92 -11.73
CA LEU A 371 19.84 -9.82 -10.82
C LEU A 371 18.64 -10.18 -9.97
N THR A 372 17.58 -10.75 -10.57
CA THR A 372 16.36 -11.14 -9.87
C THR A 372 16.62 -12.12 -8.74
N THR A 373 17.43 -13.14 -9.01
CA THR A 373 17.76 -14.19 -8.04
C THR A 373 18.72 -13.68 -6.97
N ARG A 374 19.80 -12.98 -7.35
CA ARG A 374 20.74 -12.37 -6.39
C ARG A 374 20.04 -11.37 -5.47
N ALA A 375 19.13 -10.55 -6.00
CA ALA A 375 18.41 -9.55 -5.22
C ALA A 375 17.55 -10.20 -4.13
N ILE A 376 16.73 -11.21 -4.49
CA ILE A 376 15.85 -11.85 -3.51
C ILE A 376 16.62 -12.68 -2.48
N VAL A 377 17.64 -13.45 -2.86
CA VAL A 377 18.39 -14.27 -1.88
C VAL A 377 19.21 -13.39 -0.94
N ASN A 378 19.72 -12.24 -1.42
CA ASN A 378 20.39 -11.25 -0.58
C ASN A 378 19.43 -10.65 0.46
N ARG A 379 18.16 -10.40 0.09
CA ARG A 379 17.11 -9.97 1.03
C ARG A 379 16.77 -11.05 2.04
N VAL A 380 16.61 -12.30 1.61
CA VAL A 380 16.33 -13.42 2.52
C VAL A 380 17.48 -13.62 3.51
N TRP A 381 18.73 -13.49 3.06
CA TRP A 381 19.90 -13.51 3.94
C TRP A 381 19.87 -12.35 4.94
N LEU A 382 19.62 -11.13 4.47
CA LEU A 382 19.44 -9.95 5.32
C LEU A 382 18.39 -10.17 6.41
N TRP A 383 17.24 -10.77 6.10
CA TRP A 383 16.18 -10.97 7.09
C TRP A 383 16.54 -11.97 8.20
N HIS A 384 17.53 -12.85 7.95
CA HIS A 384 18.05 -13.79 8.94
C HIS A 384 19.22 -13.23 9.75
N PHE A 385 20.13 -12.47 9.12
CA PHE A 385 21.37 -12.00 9.74
C PHE A 385 21.38 -10.51 10.10
N ASP A 386 20.34 -9.75 9.75
CA ASP A 386 20.27 -8.27 9.85
C ASP A 386 21.42 -7.56 9.11
N GLN A 387 22.10 -8.28 8.22
CA GLN A 387 23.23 -7.85 7.42
C GLN A 387 23.16 -8.54 6.06
N PRO A 388 23.13 -7.79 4.95
CA PRO A 388 23.09 -8.37 3.62
C PRO A 388 24.50 -8.81 3.18
N ILE A 389 24.59 -9.72 2.20
CA ILE A 389 25.87 -10.12 1.60
C ILE A 389 26.38 -9.00 0.69
N ALA A 390 25.51 -8.50 -0.19
CA ALA A 390 25.73 -7.34 -1.06
C ALA A 390 24.97 -6.13 -0.52
N GLY A 391 25.64 -4.98 -0.46
CA GLY A 391 25.24 -3.77 0.25
C GLY A 391 23.74 -3.46 0.31
N ASN A 392 23.26 -2.58 -0.56
CA ASN A 392 21.87 -2.16 -0.60
C ASN A 392 21.07 -3.18 -1.44
N PRO A 393 20.07 -3.90 -0.90
CA PRO A 393 19.29 -4.86 -1.69
C PRO A 393 18.47 -4.28 -2.85
N ASN A 394 18.19 -2.96 -2.85
CA ASN A 394 17.55 -2.25 -3.96
C ASN A 394 18.56 -1.62 -4.94
N ASN A 395 19.87 -1.68 -4.66
CA ASN A 395 20.90 -1.08 -5.51
C ASN A 395 22.20 -1.90 -5.54
N PHE A 396 22.36 -2.69 -6.59
CA PHE A 396 23.56 -3.42 -6.98
C PHE A 396 24.42 -2.66 -8.01
N GLY A 397 24.06 -1.42 -8.34
CA GLY A 397 24.89 -0.53 -9.15
C GLY A 397 26.21 -0.20 -8.47
N SER A 398 27.03 0.59 -9.14
CA SER A 398 28.38 1.00 -8.72
C SER A 398 28.40 1.84 -7.44
N THR A 399 27.27 2.48 -7.11
CA THR A 399 27.07 3.19 -5.83
C THR A 399 26.68 2.26 -4.68
N GLY A 400 26.25 1.02 -4.99
CA GLY A 400 26.03 -0.03 -4.02
C GLY A 400 27.34 -0.60 -3.47
N LYS A 401 27.31 -1.15 -2.24
CA LYS A 401 28.48 -1.85 -1.71
C LYS A 401 28.62 -3.22 -2.37
N LYS A 402 29.84 -3.55 -2.81
CA LYS A 402 30.18 -4.86 -3.36
C LYS A 402 29.85 -6.00 -2.38
N PRO A 403 29.54 -7.21 -2.88
CA PRO A 403 29.33 -8.37 -2.02
C PRO A 403 30.56 -8.66 -1.14
N THR A 404 30.32 -8.88 0.15
CA THR A 404 31.37 -9.35 1.08
C THR A 404 31.80 -10.78 0.75
N HIS A 405 30.85 -11.62 0.31
CA HIS A 405 31.05 -13.02 -0.03
C HIS A 405 30.41 -13.30 -1.41
N PRO A 406 31.04 -12.90 -2.52
CA PRO A 406 30.44 -12.98 -3.87
C PRO A 406 30.11 -14.43 -4.28
N GLU A 407 31.01 -15.38 -3.99
CA GLU A 407 30.79 -16.79 -4.31
C GLU A 407 29.60 -17.38 -3.54
N LEU A 408 29.41 -16.97 -2.28
CA LEU A 408 28.25 -17.38 -1.47
C LEU A 408 26.94 -16.82 -2.06
N LEU A 409 26.93 -15.55 -2.46
CA LEU A 409 25.76 -14.94 -3.07
C LEU A 409 25.38 -15.66 -4.37
N ASP A 410 26.37 -15.97 -5.20
CA ASP A 410 26.18 -16.67 -6.47
C ASP A 410 25.71 -18.11 -6.25
N TRP A 411 26.30 -18.82 -5.29
CA TRP A 411 25.86 -20.15 -4.92
C TRP A 411 24.43 -20.17 -4.39
N LEU A 412 24.05 -19.23 -3.51
CA LEU A 412 22.69 -19.12 -2.99
C LEU A 412 21.69 -18.82 -4.12
N ALA A 413 22.04 -17.91 -5.04
CA ALA A 413 21.19 -17.57 -6.17
C ALA A 413 20.98 -18.77 -7.11
N ALA A 414 22.04 -19.49 -7.46
CA ALA A 414 21.96 -20.70 -8.28
C ALA A 414 21.17 -21.81 -7.59
N ASN A 415 21.45 -22.06 -6.30
CA ASN A 415 20.76 -23.08 -5.51
C ASN A 415 19.26 -22.77 -5.36
N PHE A 416 18.89 -21.49 -5.24
CA PHE A 416 17.48 -21.08 -5.19
C PHE A 416 16.73 -21.50 -6.45
N VAL A 417 17.31 -21.27 -7.62
CA VAL A 417 16.74 -21.67 -8.91
C VAL A 417 16.68 -23.19 -9.03
N GLU A 418 17.77 -23.89 -8.68
CA GLU A 418 17.86 -25.36 -8.71
C GLU A 418 16.80 -26.02 -7.81
N LYS A 419 16.52 -25.43 -6.65
CA LYS A 419 15.47 -25.87 -5.71
C LYS A 419 14.07 -25.37 -6.08
N GLY A 420 13.88 -24.94 -7.33
CA GLY A 420 12.57 -24.57 -7.83
C GLY A 420 12.02 -23.27 -7.26
N TRP A 421 12.89 -22.33 -6.87
CA TRP A 421 12.51 -20.99 -6.38
C TRP A 421 11.69 -21.00 -5.08
N SER A 422 11.89 -22.02 -4.24
CA SER A 422 11.21 -22.19 -2.94
C SER A 422 11.84 -21.35 -1.83
N PHE A 423 11.04 -20.49 -1.20
CA PHE A 423 11.50 -19.72 -0.03
C PHE A 423 11.73 -20.62 1.17
N LYS A 424 10.85 -21.62 1.38
CA LYS A 424 10.99 -22.55 2.50
C LYS A 424 12.26 -23.38 2.40
N ASP A 425 12.64 -23.83 1.21
CA ASP A 425 13.91 -24.54 1.02
C ASP A 425 15.11 -23.61 1.19
N MET A 426 15.04 -22.38 0.71
CA MET A 426 16.11 -21.39 0.98
C MET A 426 16.28 -21.13 2.49
N HIS A 427 15.19 -21.02 3.24
CA HIS A 427 15.27 -20.92 4.70
C HIS A 427 15.91 -22.16 5.33
N ARG A 428 15.60 -23.38 4.85
CA ARG A 428 16.26 -24.59 5.34
C ARG A 428 17.76 -24.57 5.08
N VAL A 429 18.18 -24.14 3.90
CA VAL A 429 19.60 -24.00 3.56
C VAL A 429 20.30 -23.05 4.53
N ILE A 430 19.73 -21.86 4.76
CA ILE A 430 20.33 -20.85 5.64
C ILE A 430 20.31 -21.31 7.10
N MET A 431 19.15 -21.73 7.62
CA MET A 431 18.96 -22.03 9.04
C MET A 431 19.68 -23.31 9.50
N ASN A 432 20.00 -24.22 8.58
CA ASN A 432 20.82 -25.40 8.88
C ASN A 432 22.33 -25.19 8.64
N SER A 433 22.73 -24.03 8.11
CA SER A 433 24.16 -23.70 7.94
C SER A 433 24.87 -23.61 9.30
N GLU A 434 26.20 -23.78 9.29
CA GLU A 434 26.99 -23.50 10.50
C GLU A 434 26.91 -22.02 10.88
N ALA A 435 26.93 -21.12 9.89
CA ALA A 435 26.89 -19.68 10.11
C ALA A 435 25.66 -19.24 10.93
N TYR A 436 24.47 -19.77 10.61
CA TYR A 436 23.25 -19.45 11.36
C TYR A 436 23.21 -20.09 12.77
N ARG A 437 23.86 -21.25 12.94
CA ARG A 437 23.86 -22.02 14.20
C ARG A 437 25.00 -21.64 15.16
N ARG A 438 25.88 -20.72 14.77
CA ARG A 438 26.97 -20.23 15.63
C ARG A 438 26.42 -19.55 16.89
N SER A 439 27.19 -19.61 17.97
CA SER A 439 26.87 -18.87 19.20
C SER A 439 26.97 -17.36 18.97
N ALA A 440 26.25 -16.59 19.79
CA ALA A 440 26.42 -15.15 19.88
C ALA A 440 27.68 -14.73 20.68
N THR A 441 28.33 -15.68 21.34
CA THR A 441 29.56 -15.45 22.11
C THR A 441 30.76 -16.06 21.40
N TYR A 442 31.86 -15.32 21.37
CA TYR A 442 33.16 -15.82 20.89
C TYR A 442 34.17 -15.90 22.04
N PRO A 443 34.92 -17.01 22.20
CA PRO A 443 35.85 -17.17 23.32
C PRO A 443 36.96 -16.12 23.41
N ASP A 444 37.48 -15.64 22.27
CA ASP A 444 38.58 -14.66 22.19
C ASP A 444 38.16 -13.43 21.39
N LEU A 445 37.49 -12.49 22.06
CA LEU A 445 36.95 -11.28 21.44
C LEU A 445 38.04 -10.37 20.85
N LYS A 446 39.26 -10.37 21.41
CA LYS A 446 40.37 -9.55 20.89
C LYS A 446 40.80 -10.08 19.53
N LYS A 447 41.02 -11.38 19.43
CA LYS A 447 41.36 -12.03 18.16
C LYS A 447 40.27 -11.89 17.11
N LEU A 448 39.00 -11.93 17.52
CA LEU A 448 37.89 -11.68 16.60
C LEU A 448 37.94 -10.24 16.06
N ALA A 449 38.10 -9.25 16.93
CA ALA A 449 38.19 -7.85 16.52
C ALA A 449 39.41 -7.56 15.62
N GLU A 450 40.54 -8.23 15.86
CA GLU A 450 41.74 -8.13 15.02
C GLU A 450 41.53 -8.75 13.63
N LYS A 451 40.83 -9.89 13.55
CA LYS A 451 40.66 -10.65 12.29
C LYS A 451 39.46 -10.22 11.47
N ASP A 452 38.42 -9.69 12.09
CA ASP A 452 37.20 -9.22 11.42
C ASP A 452 36.82 -7.81 11.91
N PRO A 453 37.68 -6.80 11.64
CA PRO A 453 37.41 -5.43 12.09
C PRO A 453 36.18 -4.81 11.42
N SER A 454 35.76 -5.34 10.28
CA SER A 454 34.55 -4.90 9.56
C SER A 454 33.28 -5.67 9.95
N ASP A 455 33.43 -6.69 10.81
CA ASP A 455 32.33 -7.50 11.34
C ASP A 455 31.48 -8.15 10.22
N THR A 456 32.15 -8.72 9.22
CA THR A 456 31.54 -9.29 8.00
C THR A 456 31.67 -10.80 7.88
N SER A 457 32.51 -11.45 8.70
CA SER A 457 32.88 -12.87 8.56
C SER A 457 31.81 -13.87 9.05
N TYR A 458 30.76 -13.38 9.70
CA TYR A 458 29.74 -14.20 10.37
C TYR A 458 30.33 -15.18 11.40
N ALA A 459 31.47 -14.85 12.02
CA ALA A 459 32.13 -15.69 13.04
C ALA A 459 31.26 -15.98 14.28
N VAL A 460 30.29 -15.11 14.55
CA VAL A 460 29.25 -15.28 15.57
C VAL A 460 27.87 -14.94 15.00
N PHE A 461 26.82 -15.48 15.61
CA PHE A 461 25.47 -15.03 15.33
C PHE A 461 25.20 -13.71 16.06
N LYS A 462 24.76 -12.67 15.35
CA LYS A 462 24.46 -11.37 15.95
C LYS A 462 22.99 -11.29 16.33
N PRO A 463 22.64 -11.11 17.61
CA PRO A 463 21.27 -10.81 17.99
C PRO A 463 20.83 -9.48 17.37
N ARG A 464 19.65 -9.46 16.76
CA ARG A 464 19.04 -8.24 16.24
C ARG A 464 17.96 -7.72 17.17
N ARG A 465 17.64 -6.44 17.03
CA ARG A 465 16.49 -5.86 17.72
C ARG A 465 15.19 -6.31 17.05
N LEU A 466 14.12 -6.35 17.84
CA LEU A 466 12.78 -6.58 17.30
C LEU A 466 12.34 -5.37 16.48
N THR A 467 11.71 -5.63 15.35
CA THR A 467 10.98 -4.61 14.58
C THR A 467 9.79 -4.09 15.37
N ALA A 468 9.26 -2.93 15.00
CA ALA A 468 8.10 -2.32 15.66
C ALA A 468 6.90 -3.27 15.78
N GLU A 469 6.57 -3.99 14.71
CA GLU A 469 5.48 -4.96 14.64
C GLU A 469 5.77 -6.18 15.52
N GLU A 470 7.01 -6.71 15.50
CA GLU A 470 7.40 -7.81 16.38
C GLU A 470 7.29 -7.41 17.85
N LEU A 471 7.69 -6.20 18.19
CA LEU A 471 7.63 -5.68 19.56
C LEU A 471 6.17 -5.56 20.02
N ARG A 472 5.30 -4.95 19.22
CA ARG A 472 3.87 -4.83 19.53
C ARG A 472 3.19 -6.21 19.62
N ASP A 473 3.43 -7.08 18.64
CA ASP A 473 2.81 -8.42 18.58
C ASP A 473 3.32 -9.32 19.71
N ALA A 474 4.60 -9.20 20.11
CA ALA A 474 5.16 -9.91 21.25
C ALA A 474 4.50 -9.46 22.57
N MET A 475 4.25 -8.15 22.74
CA MET A 475 3.52 -7.66 23.91
C MET A 475 2.10 -8.24 23.98
N LEU A 476 1.36 -8.24 22.86
CA LEU A 476 0.02 -8.84 22.80
C LEU A 476 0.03 -10.36 23.01
N THR A 477 1.10 -11.05 22.59
CA THR A 477 1.27 -12.48 22.82
C THR A 477 1.54 -12.78 24.30
N ALA A 478 2.43 -12.01 24.92
CA ALA A 478 2.79 -12.15 26.33
C ALA A 478 1.57 -11.89 27.24
N THR A 479 0.70 -10.94 26.88
CA THR A 479 -0.54 -10.66 27.63
C THR A 479 -1.70 -11.58 27.28
N GLY A 480 -1.58 -12.41 26.24
CA GLY A 480 -2.64 -13.34 25.82
C GLY A 480 -3.80 -12.67 25.07
N GLU A 481 -3.59 -11.46 24.56
CA GLU A 481 -4.61 -10.67 23.87
C GLU A 481 -4.50 -10.71 22.34
N LEU A 482 -3.38 -11.23 21.80
CA LEU A 482 -3.19 -11.32 20.37
C LEU A 482 -4.29 -12.17 19.73
N ASN A 483 -5.02 -11.59 18.78
CA ASN A 483 -5.90 -12.31 17.88
C ASN A 483 -5.08 -12.85 16.69
N PRO A 484 -4.92 -14.19 16.54
CA PRO A 484 -4.12 -14.81 15.49
C PRO A 484 -4.88 -14.96 14.16
N THR A 485 -6.08 -14.38 14.01
CA THR A 485 -6.88 -14.50 12.79
C THR A 485 -6.13 -13.98 11.56
N LEU A 486 -6.04 -14.83 10.54
CA LEU A 486 -5.38 -14.54 9.27
C LEU A 486 -6.30 -13.75 8.32
N GLY A 487 -5.74 -12.79 7.59
CA GLY A 487 -6.39 -12.10 6.47
C GLY A 487 -7.64 -11.27 6.81
N GLY A 488 -8.27 -10.68 5.80
CA GLY A 488 -9.49 -9.89 5.90
C GLY A 488 -9.23 -8.41 6.08
N ILE A 489 -10.29 -7.61 6.22
CA ILE A 489 -10.16 -6.15 6.24
C ILE A 489 -9.23 -5.66 7.37
N PRO A 490 -8.52 -4.54 7.18
CA PRO A 490 -7.60 -4.03 8.18
C PRO A 490 -8.34 -3.63 9.46
N ASN A 491 -7.70 -3.86 10.61
CA ASN A 491 -8.20 -3.38 11.90
C ASN A 491 -7.58 -2.03 12.27
N ARG A 492 -8.25 -1.30 13.14
CA ARG A 492 -7.84 -0.02 13.71
C ARG A 492 -7.43 -0.26 15.18
N PRO A 493 -6.13 -0.46 15.46
CA PRO A 493 -5.63 -0.49 16.83
C PRO A 493 -5.87 0.82 17.58
N GLU A 494 -5.75 0.76 18.91
CA GLU A 494 -5.61 1.97 19.72
C GLU A 494 -4.24 2.60 19.46
N ILE A 495 -4.24 3.89 19.13
CA ILE A 495 -3.03 4.72 18.96
C ILE A 495 -3.07 5.88 19.96
N ASN A 496 -1.98 6.65 20.04
CA ASN A 496 -1.93 7.85 20.88
C ASN A 496 -3.14 8.79 20.59
N LEU A 497 -3.79 9.28 21.65
CA LEU A 497 -5.03 10.06 21.51
C LEU A 497 -4.82 11.39 20.76
N GLU A 498 -3.71 12.07 20.98
CA GLU A 498 -3.39 13.32 20.27
C GLU A 498 -3.25 13.03 18.77
N ALA A 499 -2.49 12.00 18.41
CA ALA A 499 -2.35 11.56 17.03
C ALA A 499 -3.70 11.11 16.43
N ALA A 500 -4.55 10.42 17.21
CA ALA A 500 -5.87 9.98 16.75
C ALA A 500 -6.81 11.14 16.42
N LEU A 501 -6.73 12.23 17.20
CA LEU A 501 -7.55 13.43 17.07
C LEU A 501 -6.96 14.47 16.09
N GLN A 502 -5.75 14.22 15.55
CA GLN A 502 -5.15 15.13 14.57
C GLN A 502 -6.07 15.28 13.34
N PRO A 503 -6.41 16.52 12.96
CA PRO A 503 -7.25 16.76 11.79
C PRO A 503 -6.50 16.38 10.53
N ARG A 504 -6.98 15.36 9.82
CA ARG A 504 -6.46 15.00 8.51
C ARG A 504 -7.13 15.87 7.45
N GLN A 505 -6.34 16.72 6.81
CA GLN A 505 -6.84 17.58 5.75
C GLN A 505 -7.21 16.74 4.53
N VAL A 506 -8.37 17.05 3.95
CA VAL A 506 -8.81 16.53 2.66
C VAL A 506 -9.25 17.74 1.87
N MET A 507 -9.03 17.79 0.57
CA MET A 507 -9.32 18.97 -0.24
C MET A 507 -10.80 19.42 -0.06
N GLY A 508 -10.96 20.56 0.62
CA GLY A 508 -12.26 21.17 0.92
C GLY A 508 -12.99 20.61 2.16
N THR A 509 -12.37 19.78 3.01
CA THR A 509 -12.92 19.30 4.29
C THR A 509 -11.85 18.66 5.21
N PHE A 510 -12.28 17.87 6.20
CA PHE A 510 -11.41 17.02 7.03
C PHE A 510 -11.86 15.56 6.96
N ALA A 511 -10.91 14.62 7.02
CA ALA A 511 -11.21 13.21 7.19
C ALA A 511 -11.72 12.95 8.62
N ALA A 512 -12.39 11.81 8.82
CA ALA A 512 -12.76 11.39 10.17
C ALA A 512 -11.51 11.13 11.02
N ALA A 513 -11.59 11.50 12.30
CA ALA A 513 -10.59 11.17 13.31
C ALA A 513 -10.44 9.65 13.42
N TRP A 514 -9.24 9.21 13.81
CA TRP A 514 -8.97 7.80 13.99
C TRP A 514 -9.83 7.24 15.12
N THR A 515 -10.63 6.21 14.82
CA THR A 515 -11.45 5.52 15.81
C THR A 515 -11.05 4.06 15.83
N PRO A 516 -10.55 3.53 16.97
CA PRO A 516 -10.18 2.11 17.07
C PRO A 516 -11.41 1.21 16.92
N ASN A 517 -11.22 -0.05 16.49
CA ASN A 517 -12.33 -1.01 16.52
C ASN A 517 -12.83 -1.19 17.96
N PRO A 518 -14.15 -1.27 18.20
CA PRO A 518 -14.74 -1.19 19.53
C PRO A 518 -14.37 -2.36 20.44
N LEU A 519 -14.13 -3.55 19.89
CA LEU A 519 -13.81 -4.75 20.67
C LEU A 519 -12.31 -5.07 20.67
N PRO A 520 -11.69 -5.42 21.83
CA PRO A 520 -10.29 -5.82 21.89
C PRO A 520 -9.95 -6.95 20.91
N SER A 521 -10.83 -7.94 20.76
CA SER A 521 -10.67 -9.05 19.82
C SER A 521 -10.57 -8.59 18.35
N GLN A 522 -11.16 -7.44 17.99
CA GLN A 522 -11.06 -6.88 16.64
C GLN A 522 -9.78 -6.07 16.46
N ARG A 523 -9.33 -5.32 17.49
CA ARG A 523 -8.20 -4.38 17.38
C ARG A 523 -6.83 -4.96 17.81
N HIS A 524 -6.80 -6.09 18.51
CA HIS A 524 -5.57 -6.76 18.94
C HIS A 524 -5.07 -7.81 17.94
N ARG A 525 -5.24 -7.55 16.64
CA ARG A 525 -4.66 -8.41 15.59
C ARG A 525 -3.15 -8.14 15.46
N ARG A 526 -2.46 -9.05 14.76
CA ARG A 526 -1.07 -8.85 14.34
C ARG A 526 -0.94 -7.51 13.62
N SER A 527 0.16 -6.81 13.88
CA SER A 527 0.40 -5.46 13.38
C SER A 527 0.40 -5.38 11.84
N LEU A 528 0.65 -6.50 11.16
CA LEU A 528 0.48 -6.66 9.72
C LEU A 528 -0.93 -6.25 9.21
N TYR A 529 -1.97 -6.47 10.01
CA TYR A 529 -3.36 -6.17 9.67
C TYR A 529 -3.83 -4.79 10.14
N ALA A 530 -3.00 -4.05 10.87
CA ALA A 530 -3.34 -2.69 11.26
C ALA A 530 -3.48 -1.81 10.00
N LEU A 531 -4.54 -0.99 9.95
CA LEU A 531 -4.79 -0.04 8.87
C LEU A 531 -3.59 0.91 8.72
N LYS A 532 -2.92 0.85 7.56
CA LYS A 532 -1.74 1.67 7.26
C LYS A 532 -2.13 2.88 6.43
N THR A 533 -2.28 4.02 7.10
CA THR A 533 -2.58 5.31 6.47
C THR A 533 -1.31 6.13 6.30
N ARG A 534 -1.00 6.57 5.07
CA ARG A 534 0.20 7.37 4.75
C ARG A 534 0.27 8.68 5.53
N GLY A 535 -0.82 9.43 5.58
CA GLY A 535 -0.90 10.72 6.26
C GLY A 535 -1.14 10.63 7.77
N GLN A 536 -1.18 9.44 8.36
CA GLN A 536 -1.38 9.23 9.80
C GLN A 536 -0.75 7.91 10.26
N PRO A 537 0.59 7.86 10.41
CA PRO A 537 1.26 6.69 10.96
C PRO A 537 0.91 6.48 12.44
N ASP A 538 1.03 5.23 12.91
CA ASP A 538 0.95 4.92 14.34
C ASP A 538 2.25 5.41 15.02
N PRO A 539 2.18 6.36 15.96
CA PRO A 539 3.38 6.89 16.61
C PRO A 539 4.19 5.83 17.34
N GLN A 540 3.54 4.77 17.83
CA GLN A 540 4.27 3.66 18.46
C GLN A 540 5.10 2.92 17.41
N LEU A 541 4.57 2.67 16.22
CA LEU A 541 5.33 1.97 15.18
C LEU A 541 6.46 2.84 14.62
N GLU A 542 6.17 4.13 14.42
CA GLU A 542 7.13 5.13 13.91
C GLU A 542 8.36 5.27 14.82
N VAL A 543 8.17 5.40 16.14
CA VAL A 543 9.28 5.53 17.11
C VAL A 543 10.24 4.34 17.06
N PHE A 544 9.74 3.13 16.72
CA PHE A 544 10.54 1.92 16.55
C PHE A 544 10.93 1.66 15.08
N ASN A 545 11.04 2.73 14.29
CA ASN A 545 11.53 2.74 12.90
C ASN A 545 10.71 1.84 11.95
N ALA A 546 9.37 1.78 12.13
CA ALA A 546 8.53 1.22 11.07
C ALA A 546 8.70 2.07 9.79
N PRO A 547 8.93 1.45 8.62
CA PRO A 547 9.15 2.19 7.38
C PRO A 547 7.87 2.92 6.94
N THR A 548 8.03 4.11 6.39
CA THR A 548 6.93 4.81 5.72
C THR A 548 6.69 4.17 4.35
N PRO A 549 5.43 4.03 3.91
CA PRO A 549 5.12 3.37 2.64
C PRO A 549 5.21 4.33 1.43
N ASP A 550 6.01 5.40 1.51
CA ASP A 550 6.24 6.32 0.41
C ASP A 550 7.37 5.84 -0.52
N PHE A 551 8.37 5.18 0.07
CA PHE A 551 9.55 4.65 -0.62
C PHE A 551 9.73 3.17 -0.31
N SER A 552 10.36 2.44 -1.24
CA SER A 552 10.69 1.02 -1.02
C SER A 552 11.69 0.94 0.13
N CYS A 553 11.45 0.05 1.09
CA CYS A 553 12.38 -0.17 2.18
C CYS A 553 13.12 -1.50 1.97
N GLU A 554 14.36 -1.39 1.52
CA GLU A 554 15.27 -2.52 1.28
C GLU A 554 15.78 -3.16 2.56
N ARG A 555 15.93 -2.34 3.62
CA ARG A 555 16.50 -2.69 4.90
C ARG A 555 16.02 -1.68 5.93
N ARG A 556 15.44 -2.17 7.02
CA ARG A 556 15.00 -1.31 8.13
C ARG A 556 16.20 -0.81 8.93
N GLU A 557 16.13 0.43 9.38
CA GLU A 557 17.11 0.98 10.31
C GLU A 557 16.79 0.58 11.75
N ALA A 558 17.83 0.27 12.52
CA ALA A 558 17.73 0.07 13.95
C ALA A 558 18.49 1.19 14.67
N SER A 559 17.79 1.93 15.52
CA SER A 559 18.32 3.10 16.24
C SER A 559 18.25 2.89 17.74
N THR A 560 19.20 3.43 18.50
CA THR A 560 19.25 3.38 19.98
C THR A 560 19.00 4.77 20.55
N VAL A 561 17.88 5.37 20.18
CA VAL A 561 17.55 6.73 20.59
C VAL A 561 16.72 6.75 21.86
N THR A 562 16.98 7.73 22.72
CA THR A 562 16.31 7.93 24.01
C THR A 562 14.77 7.91 23.93
N PRO A 563 14.10 8.49 22.89
CA PRO A 563 12.64 8.41 22.76
C PRO A 563 12.06 6.99 22.73
N GLN A 564 12.79 6.00 22.19
CA GLN A 564 12.33 4.60 22.20
C GLN A 564 12.25 4.04 23.62
N VAL A 565 13.25 4.35 24.45
CA VAL A 565 13.28 3.93 25.86
C VAL A 565 12.11 4.57 26.60
N PHE A 566 11.96 5.89 26.51
CA PHE A 566 10.84 6.57 27.18
C PHE A 566 9.47 6.11 26.69
N SER A 567 9.33 5.72 25.42
CA SER A 567 8.08 5.15 24.89
C SER A 567 7.74 3.80 25.53
N LEU A 568 8.74 2.97 25.87
CA LEU A 568 8.51 1.74 26.63
C LEU A 568 8.17 2.02 28.09
N PHE A 569 8.87 2.95 28.75
CA PHE A 569 8.65 3.21 30.17
C PHE A 569 7.36 3.99 30.46
N ASN A 570 7.04 4.99 29.64
CA ASN A 570 5.99 5.97 29.92
C ASN A 570 4.79 5.87 28.96
N GLY A 571 4.89 5.08 27.89
CA GLY A 571 3.83 4.97 26.89
C GLY A 571 2.56 4.32 27.44
N GLN A 572 1.40 4.92 27.14
CA GLN A 572 0.10 4.42 27.58
C GLN A 572 -0.17 2.98 27.11
N ASN A 573 0.24 2.65 25.88
CA ASN A 573 0.14 1.29 25.35
C ASN A 573 0.96 0.31 26.19
N THR A 574 2.24 0.61 26.46
CA THR A 574 3.11 -0.25 27.27
C THR A 574 2.59 -0.41 28.70
N ARG A 575 2.12 0.68 29.33
CA ARG A 575 1.49 0.64 30.67
C ARG A 575 0.27 -0.27 30.70
N SER A 576 -0.59 -0.17 29.68
CA SER A 576 -1.80 -1.00 29.58
C SER A 576 -1.43 -2.49 29.43
N ARG A 577 -0.40 -2.80 28.64
CA ARG A 577 0.11 -4.18 28.49
C ARG A 577 0.76 -4.69 29.77
N ALA A 578 1.47 -3.86 30.53
CA ALA A 578 2.04 -4.26 31.82
C ALA A 578 0.94 -4.67 32.83
N LEU A 579 -0.15 -3.91 32.91
CA LEU A 579 -1.30 -4.24 33.76
C LEU A 579 -1.99 -5.54 33.30
N ALA A 580 -2.19 -5.72 31.99
CA ALA A 580 -2.80 -6.94 31.46
C ALA A 580 -1.91 -8.17 31.70
N LEU A 581 -0.59 -8.02 31.58
CA LEU A 581 0.38 -9.08 31.84
C LEU A 581 0.35 -9.51 33.32
N ALA A 582 0.34 -8.54 34.24
CA ALA A 582 0.23 -8.81 35.69
C ALA A 582 -1.09 -9.52 36.01
N ASN A 583 -2.22 -9.02 35.49
CA ASN A 583 -3.53 -9.64 35.66
C ASN A 583 -3.58 -11.07 35.10
N ARG A 584 -2.96 -11.32 33.94
CA ARG A 584 -2.84 -12.67 33.38
C ARG A 584 -2.05 -13.59 34.31
N ALA A 585 -0.87 -13.14 34.78
CA ALA A 585 -0.02 -13.95 35.65
C ALA A 585 -0.76 -14.34 36.95
N ILE A 586 -1.38 -13.37 37.61
CA ILE A 586 -2.15 -13.60 38.85
C ILE A 586 -3.32 -14.58 38.64
N LYS A 587 -3.98 -14.53 37.48
CA LYS A 587 -5.08 -15.47 37.17
C LYS A 587 -4.60 -16.89 36.87
N GLU A 588 -3.40 -17.03 36.32
CA GLU A 588 -2.84 -18.32 35.92
C GLU A 588 -2.07 -19.02 37.05
N THR A 589 -1.86 -18.36 38.20
CA THR A 589 -1.03 -18.87 39.31
C THR A 589 -1.72 -18.75 40.67
N LYS A 590 -1.16 -19.39 41.70
CA LYS A 590 -1.76 -19.41 43.04
C LYS A 590 -1.16 -18.41 44.02
N ASN A 591 0.08 -17.97 43.78
CA ASN A 591 0.85 -17.09 44.66
C ASN A 591 1.83 -16.23 43.84
N ASP A 592 2.49 -15.30 44.52
CA ASP A 592 3.40 -14.32 43.91
C ASP A 592 4.67 -14.95 43.31
N ASP A 593 5.24 -15.98 43.95
CA ASP A 593 6.45 -16.65 43.44
C ASP A 593 6.18 -17.38 42.11
N GLU A 594 5.04 -18.08 42.04
CA GLU A 594 4.56 -18.69 40.80
C GLU A 594 4.24 -17.61 39.75
N ALA A 595 3.65 -16.48 40.15
CA ALA A 595 3.33 -15.37 39.25
C ALA A 595 4.60 -14.78 38.63
N ILE A 596 5.65 -14.53 39.43
CA ILE A 596 6.95 -14.05 38.96
C ILE A 596 7.56 -15.04 37.97
N THR A 597 7.58 -16.33 38.32
CA THR A 597 8.08 -17.39 37.42
C THR A 597 7.30 -17.40 36.10
N ARG A 598 5.97 -17.24 36.17
CA ARG A 598 5.11 -17.19 35.00
C ARG A 598 5.37 -15.96 34.14
N LEU A 599 5.60 -14.78 34.73
CA LEU A 599 5.98 -13.57 34.00
C LEU A 599 7.26 -13.76 33.18
N PHE A 600 8.29 -14.37 33.79
CA PHE A 600 9.53 -14.71 33.08
C PHE A 600 9.28 -15.67 31.91
N ALA A 601 8.47 -16.70 32.13
CA ALA A 601 8.12 -17.64 31.07
C ALA A 601 7.34 -16.98 29.92
N LEU A 602 6.41 -16.06 30.22
CA LEU A 602 5.62 -15.35 29.22
C LEU A 602 6.45 -14.35 28.40
N VAL A 603 7.39 -13.63 29.02
CA VAL A 603 8.16 -12.57 28.36
C VAL A 603 9.44 -13.10 27.73
N PHE A 604 10.17 -13.98 28.41
CA PHE A 604 11.48 -14.46 27.98
C PHE A 604 11.47 -15.89 27.44
N SER A 605 10.32 -16.58 27.46
CA SER A 605 10.20 -18.00 27.06
C SER A 605 11.16 -18.92 27.83
N ARG A 606 11.50 -18.57 29.08
CA ARG A 606 12.39 -19.34 29.97
C ARG A 606 12.06 -19.07 31.43
N SER A 607 12.42 -20.01 32.29
CA SER A 607 12.38 -19.78 33.75
C SER A 607 13.41 -18.72 34.16
N PRO A 608 13.17 -17.98 35.26
CA PRO A 608 14.19 -17.13 35.86
C PRO A 608 15.42 -17.98 36.21
N ARG A 609 16.61 -17.43 35.97
CA ARG A 609 17.86 -18.04 36.45
C ARG A 609 18.28 -17.23 37.69
N THR A 610 18.51 -17.93 38.79
CA THR A 610 19.12 -17.39 40.01
C THR A 610 20.55 -16.96 39.76
#